data_AF-A0A0X3P6U9-F1
#
_entry.id   AF-A0A0X3P6U9-F1
#
_cell.length_a   1.000
_cell.length_b   1.000
_cell.length_c   1.000
_cell.angle_alpha   90.00
_cell.angle_beta   90.00
_cell.angle_gamma   90.00
#
_symmetry.space_group_name_H-M   'P 1'
#
loop_
_entity.id
_entity.type
_entity.pdbx_description
1 polymer ?
#
loop_
_entity_poly.entity_id
_entity_poly.type
_entity_poly.pdbx_seq_one_letter_code
_entity_poly.pdbx_strand_id
1 'polypeptide(L)'
;MDQLVILEGKLGRALFIDCESNECTPVLTNFSPESDSGAKVVVIDSGAKHFIGKCGYADRREECADLTNFFKVDSLRKLQSRSTQLPELIKAVEASEELSPAHGKRLRHVLTENDRVLKAVNAMKSADLVSLGKLMQESHKSMRDDFEIT
;
A
#
# COMPACT_ATOMS: atom_id res chain seq x y z
N MET A 1 -1.94 -4.25 -11.16
CA MET A 1 -2.30 -2.86 -10.80
C MET A 1 -2.10 -1.97 -12.02
N ASP A 2 -0.89 -1.96 -12.57
CA ASP A 2 -0.48 -1.15 -13.73
C ASP A 2 -1.38 -1.36 -14.96
N GLN A 3 -1.71 -2.61 -15.27
CA GLN A 3 -2.60 -2.93 -16.40
C GLN A 3 -4.02 -2.38 -16.18
N LEU A 4 -4.52 -2.39 -14.95
CA LEU A 4 -5.86 -1.88 -14.62
C LEU A 4 -5.92 -0.36 -14.78
N VAL A 5 -4.90 0.38 -14.31
CA VAL A 5 -4.89 1.84 -14.47
C VAL A 5 -4.73 2.28 -15.92
N ILE A 6 -4.03 1.51 -16.75
CA ILE A 6 -3.95 1.74 -18.21
C ILE A 6 -5.34 1.59 -18.86
N LEU A 7 -6.12 0.59 -18.44
CA LEU A 7 -7.42 0.27 -19.05
C LEU A 7 -8.57 1.14 -18.52
N GLU A 8 -8.61 1.41 -17.21
CA GLU A 8 -9.74 2.02 -16.51
C GLU A 8 -9.51 3.48 -16.08
N GLY A 9 -8.32 4.02 -16.38
CA GLY A 9 -7.92 5.38 -16.02
C GLY A 9 -8.86 6.45 -16.60
N LYS A 10 -9.20 7.46 -15.79
CA LYS A 10 -10.02 8.60 -16.21
C LYS A 10 -9.29 9.90 -15.94
N LEU A 11 -9.39 10.85 -16.87
CA LEU A 11 -8.78 12.17 -16.74
C LEU A 11 -9.18 12.85 -15.42
N GLY A 12 -8.21 13.43 -14.73
CA GLY A 12 -8.39 14.13 -13.45
C GLY A 12 -8.72 13.22 -12.26
N ARG A 13 -8.60 11.89 -12.41
CA ARG A 13 -9.00 10.91 -11.39
C ARG A 13 -7.90 9.89 -11.13
N ALA A 14 -7.73 9.54 -9.86
CA ALA A 14 -7.02 8.35 -9.43
C ALA A 14 -7.95 7.15 -9.53
N LEU A 15 -7.39 5.94 -9.61
CA LEU A 15 -8.14 4.70 -9.63
C LEU A 15 -7.98 4.00 -8.28
N PHE A 16 -9.05 3.93 -7.48
CA PHE A 16 -9.10 3.07 -6.31
C PHE A 16 -9.43 1.65 -6.78
N ILE A 17 -8.54 0.70 -6.48
CA ILE A 17 -8.66 -0.69 -6.89
C ILE A 17 -8.81 -1.54 -5.62
N ASP A 18 -9.95 -2.21 -5.47
CA ASP A 18 -10.08 -3.26 -4.46
C ASP A 18 -9.62 -4.60 -5.07
N CYS A 19 -8.43 -5.06 -4.69
CA CYS A 19 -7.86 -6.30 -5.23
C CYS A 19 -8.55 -7.58 -4.73
N GLU A 20 -9.49 -7.50 -3.78
CA GLU A 20 -10.29 -8.65 -3.36
C GLU A 20 -11.49 -8.86 -4.29
N SER A 21 -12.22 -7.79 -4.62
CA SER A 21 -13.37 -7.85 -5.54
C SER A 21 -13.00 -7.57 -7.01
N ASN A 22 -11.80 -7.06 -7.25
CA ASN A 22 -11.34 -6.45 -8.52
C ASN A 22 -12.15 -5.22 -8.95
N GLU A 23 -12.92 -4.61 -8.05
CA GLU A 23 -13.68 -3.40 -8.34
C GLU A 23 -12.74 -2.20 -8.50
N CYS A 24 -13.01 -1.40 -9.55
CA CYS A 24 -12.24 -0.20 -9.86
C CYS A 24 -13.14 1.03 -9.75
N THR A 25 -12.88 1.89 -8.76
CA THR A 25 -13.63 3.12 -8.51
C THR A 25 -12.80 4.35 -8.83
N PRO A 26 -13.23 5.22 -9.77
CA PRO A 26 -12.50 6.44 -10.06
C PRO A 26 -12.72 7.52 -8.99
N VAL A 27 -11.64 8.08 -8.45
CA VAL A 27 -11.64 9.09 -7.37
C VAL A 27 -11.09 10.41 -7.91
N LEU A 28 -11.84 11.49 -7.76
CA LEU A 28 -11.39 12.83 -8.17
C LEU A 28 -10.21 13.28 -7.31
N THR A 29 -9.11 13.73 -7.92
CA THR A 29 -7.86 14.03 -7.20
C THR A 29 -7.65 15.51 -6.87
N ASN A 30 -8.34 16.41 -7.58
CA ASN A 30 -8.16 17.86 -7.49
C ASN A 30 -6.70 18.33 -7.68
N PHE A 31 -5.92 17.63 -8.52
CA PHE A 31 -4.56 18.02 -8.93
C PHE A 31 -4.50 18.77 -10.27
N SER A 32 -5.65 19.19 -10.81
CA SER A 32 -5.70 19.83 -12.13
C SER A 32 -5.16 21.27 -12.05
N PRO A 33 -4.43 21.77 -13.07
CA PRO A 33 -4.09 23.19 -13.18
C PRO A 33 -5.32 24.11 -13.13
N GLU A 34 -6.47 23.59 -13.53
CA GLU A 34 -7.76 24.29 -13.54
C GLU A 34 -8.53 24.16 -12.21
N SER A 35 -7.99 23.41 -11.24
CA SER A 35 -8.62 23.25 -9.93
C SER A 35 -8.17 24.35 -8.97
N ASP A 36 -9.11 24.81 -8.13
CA ASP A 36 -8.89 25.88 -7.14
C ASP A 36 -7.81 25.54 -6.09
N SER A 37 -7.35 24.28 -6.05
CA SER A 37 -6.33 23.82 -5.11
C SER A 37 -4.92 24.31 -5.44
N GLY A 38 -4.64 24.61 -6.72
CA GLY A 38 -3.30 24.92 -7.22
C GLY A 38 -2.26 23.79 -7.10
N ALA A 39 -2.66 22.59 -6.66
CA ALA A 39 -1.76 21.48 -6.41
C ALA A 39 -1.39 20.73 -7.69
N LYS A 40 -0.16 20.23 -7.75
CA LYS A 40 0.39 19.48 -8.88
C LYS A 40 1.07 18.21 -8.40
N VAL A 41 0.97 17.14 -9.18
CA VAL A 41 1.76 15.92 -8.98
C VAL A 41 3.06 16.07 -9.75
N VAL A 42 4.18 15.87 -9.06
CA VAL A 42 5.52 15.87 -9.65
C VAL A 42 6.08 14.45 -9.56
N VAL A 43 6.48 13.90 -10.71
CA VAL A 43 7.13 12.59 -10.80
C VAL A 43 8.59 12.82 -11.14
N ILE A 44 9.50 12.26 -10.35
CA ILE A 44 10.95 12.38 -10.52
C ILE A 44 11.53 10.97 -10.65
N ASP A 45 12.14 10.71 -11.80
CA ASP A 45 12.97 9.50 -11.99
C ASP A 45 14.34 9.74 -11.34
N SER A 46 14.70 8.89 -10.38
CA SER A 46 15.98 8.99 -9.66
C SER A 46 17.18 8.64 -10.53
N GLY A 47 16.97 7.95 -11.66
CA GLY A 47 18.02 7.42 -12.52
C GLY A 47 18.81 6.25 -11.90
N ALA A 48 18.39 5.76 -10.72
CA ALA A 48 19.00 4.60 -10.09
C ALA A 48 18.72 3.34 -10.90
N LYS A 49 19.77 2.58 -11.24
CA LYS A 49 19.65 1.34 -11.99
C LYS A 49 19.44 0.16 -11.04
N HIS A 50 18.20 -0.25 -10.86
CA HIS A 50 17.87 -1.49 -10.15
C HIS A 50 17.89 -2.66 -11.14
N PHE A 51 18.77 -3.64 -10.93
CA PHE A 51 18.80 -4.85 -11.75
C PHE A 51 17.58 -5.71 -11.43
N ILE A 52 16.80 -6.06 -12.47
CA ILE A 52 15.53 -6.80 -12.38
C ILE A 52 15.67 -8.13 -11.59
N GLY A 53 16.86 -8.75 -11.60
CA GLY A 53 17.14 -9.99 -10.88
C GLY A 53 17.42 -9.88 -9.37
N LYS A 54 17.57 -8.67 -8.79
CA LYS A 54 17.84 -8.44 -7.35
C LYS A 54 16.79 -7.56 -6.68
N CYS A 55 15.61 -7.42 -7.28
CA CYS A 55 14.56 -6.49 -6.86
C CYS A 55 13.94 -6.81 -5.49
N GLY A 56 14.24 -7.95 -4.86
CA GLY A 56 13.62 -8.39 -3.60
C GLY A 56 12.11 -8.66 -3.70
N TYR A 57 11.49 -8.40 -4.86
CA TYR A 57 10.04 -8.53 -5.06
C TYR A 57 9.55 -9.96 -4.82
N ALA A 58 10.28 -10.96 -5.32
CA ALA A 58 9.94 -12.37 -5.10
C ALA A 58 9.97 -12.70 -3.61
N ASP A 59 11.03 -12.29 -2.91
CA ASP A 59 11.17 -12.47 -1.46
C ASP A 59 10.02 -11.83 -0.69
N ARG A 60 9.63 -10.58 -1.03
CA ARG A 60 8.49 -9.90 -0.38
C ARG A 60 7.17 -10.63 -0.60
N ARG A 61 6.98 -11.19 -1.79
CA ARG A 61 5.78 -11.97 -2.11
C ARG A 61 5.75 -13.28 -1.33
N GLU A 62 6.88 -13.94 -1.19
CA GLU A 62 7.03 -15.17 -0.39
C GLU A 62 6.81 -14.90 1.09
N GLU A 63 7.43 -13.86 1.66
CA GLU A 63 7.22 -13.42 3.05
C GLU A 63 5.73 -13.13 3.34
N CYS A 64 5.00 -12.54 2.38
CA CYS A 64 3.55 -12.34 2.51
C CYS A 64 2.76 -13.66 2.42
N ALA A 65 3.20 -14.61 1.59
CA ALA A 65 2.58 -15.93 1.48
C ALA A 65 2.77 -16.76 2.76
N ASP A 66 3.97 -16.72 3.35
CA ASP A 66 4.27 -17.38 4.62
C ASP A 66 3.37 -16.87 5.74
N LEU A 67 3.15 -15.54 5.81
CA LEU A 67 2.19 -14.94 6.74
C LEU A 67 0.76 -15.45 6.50
N THR A 68 0.32 -15.56 5.25
CA THR A 68 -1.04 -16.08 4.96
C THR A 68 -1.20 -17.54 5.37
N ASN A 69 -0.15 -18.36 5.19
CA ASN A 69 -0.12 -19.75 5.62
C ASN A 69 -0.17 -19.87 7.14
N PHE A 70 0.68 -19.10 7.84
CA PHE A 70 0.76 -19.07 9.30
C PHE A 70 -0.60 -18.71 9.93
N PHE A 71 -1.28 -17.68 9.41
CA PHE A 71 -2.58 -17.25 9.90
C PHE A 71 -3.78 -18.01 9.32
N LYS A 72 -3.56 -18.95 8.39
CA LYS A 72 -4.61 -19.75 7.72
C LYS A 72 -5.70 -18.87 7.11
N VAL A 73 -5.27 -17.91 6.29
CA VAL A 73 -6.11 -16.96 5.55
C VAL A 73 -5.73 -16.97 4.08
N ASP A 74 -6.68 -16.64 3.21
CA ASP A 74 -6.39 -16.57 1.76
C ASP A 74 -5.58 -15.32 1.39
N SER A 75 -5.63 -14.28 2.22
CA SER A 75 -4.89 -13.03 2.01
C SER A 75 -4.70 -12.26 3.32
N LEU A 76 -3.71 -11.37 3.35
CA LEU A 76 -3.52 -10.45 4.48
C LEU A 76 -4.68 -9.44 4.61
N ARG A 77 -5.40 -9.14 3.51
CA ARG A 77 -6.65 -8.37 3.55
C ARG A 77 -7.75 -9.12 4.32
N LYS A 78 -7.88 -10.44 4.10
CA LYS A 78 -8.81 -11.28 4.90
C LYS A 78 -8.39 -11.33 6.37
N LEU A 79 -7.09 -11.41 6.65
CA LEU A 79 -6.60 -11.32 8.03
C LEU A 79 -7.03 -10.02 8.71
N GLN A 80 -6.85 -8.88 8.02
CA GLN A 80 -7.26 -7.56 8.50
C GLN A 80 -8.76 -7.50 8.84
N SER A 81 -9.59 -8.16 8.03
CA SER A 81 -11.04 -8.21 8.27
C SER A 81 -11.42 -9.08 9.47
N ARG A 82 -10.59 -10.08 9.83
CA ARG A 82 -10.81 -10.99 10.96
C ARG A 82 -10.30 -10.42 12.28
N SER A 83 -9.22 -9.64 12.24
CA SER A 83 -8.64 -9.01 13.42
C SER A 83 -8.05 -7.64 13.09
N THR A 84 -8.47 -6.64 13.85
CA THR A 84 -7.92 -5.28 13.79
C THR A 84 -6.80 -5.06 14.80
N GLN A 85 -6.47 -6.07 15.63
CA GLN A 85 -5.45 -5.98 16.67
C GLN A 85 -4.05 -6.24 16.10
N LEU A 86 -3.56 -5.30 15.29
CA LEU A 86 -2.23 -5.37 14.69
C LEU A 86 -1.11 -5.70 15.71
N PRO A 87 -1.07 -5.11 16.93
CA PRO A 87 -0.03 -5.45 17.90
C PRO A 87 -0.04 -6.92 18.34
N GLU A 88 -1.22 -7.54 18.42
CA GLU A 88 -1.34 -8.95 18.80
C GLU A 88 -0.92 -9.87 17.65
N LEU A 89 -1.30 -9.53 16.41
CA LEU A 89 -0.87 -10.27 15.22
C LEU A 89 0.66 -10.23 15.08
N ILE A 90 1.29 -9.07 15.31
CA ILE A 90 2.75 -8.95 15.26
C ILE A 90 3.41 -9.78 16.36
N LYS A 91 2.90 -9.74 17.60
CA LYS A 91 3.40 -10.60 18.68
C LYS A 91 3.30 -12.09 18.34
N ALA A 92 2.22 -12.51 17.69
CA ALA A 92 2.06 -13.89 17.25
C ALA A 92 3.11 -14.29 16.21
N VAL A 93 3.44 -13.40 15.28
CA VAL A 93 4.54 -13.61 14.31
C VAL A 93 5.89 -13.66 15.02
N GLU A 94 6.17 -12.73 15.91
CA GLU A 94 7.45 -12.65 16.66
C GLU A 94 7.68 -13.84 17.59
N ALA A 95 6.61 -14.47 18.07
CA ALA A 95 6.67 -15.68 18.90
C ALA A 95 6.81 -16.99 18.10
N SER A 96 6.72 -16.92 16.77
CA SER A 96 6.83 -18.09 15.90
C SER A 96 8.29 -18.48 15.67
N GLU A 97 8.60 -19.77 15.77
CA GLU A 97 9.91 -20.31 15.37
C GLU A 97 10.05 -20.46 13.85
N GLU A 98 8.92 -20.45 13.12
CA GLU A 98 8.86 -20.65 11.66
C GLU A 98 9.06 -19.34 10.89
N LEU A 99 8.80 -18.18 11.53
CA LEU A 99 8.83 -16.87 10.88
C LEU A 99 10.00 -16.04 11.36
N SER A 100 10.64 -15.34 10.43
CA SER A 100 11.69 -14.36 10.75
C SER A 100 11.11 -13.03 11.25
N PRO A 101 11.89 -12.19 11.97
CA PRO A 101 11.48 -10.85 12.37
C PRO A 101 11.06 -9.94 11.20
N ALA A 102 11.52 -10.21 9.97
CA ALA A 102 11.11 -9.46 8.79
C ALA A 102 9.61 -9.60 8.49
N HIS A 103 9.02 -10.78 8.77
CA HIS A 103 7.59 -11.04 8.57
C HIS A 103 6.71 -10.09 9.39
N GLY A 104 7.08 -9.80 10.64
CA GLY A 104 6.37 -8.85 11.48
C GLY A 104 6.35 -7.44 10.87
N LYS A 105 7.47 -7.04 10.23
CA LYS A 105 7.54 -5.77 9.49
C LYS A 105 6.67 -5.79 8.23
N ARG A 106 6.71 -6.85 7.43
CA ARG A 106 5.86 -6.98 6.23
C ARG A 106 4.38 -6.93 6.57
N LEU A 107 3.99 -7.64 7.62
CA LEU A 107 2.63 -7.63 8.14
C LEU A 107 2.18 -6.23 8.54
N ARG A 108 3.03 -5.50 9.29
CA ARG A 108 2.78 -4.11 9.68
C ARG A 108 2.60 -3.21 8.46
N HIS A 109 3.50 -3.31 7.48
CA HIS A 109 3.41 -2.53 6.26
C HIS A 109 2.08 -2.76 5.54
N VAL A 110 1.77 -4.01 5.19
CA VAL A 110 0.60 -4.35 4.37
C VAL A 110 -0.71 -3.91 5.03
N LEU A 111 -0.90 -4.22 6.31
CA LEU A 111 -2.13 -3.88 7.02
C LEU A 111 -2.29 -2.36 7.16
N THR A 112 -1.21 -1.65 7.52
CA THR A 112 -1.27 -0.19 7.66
C THR A 112 -1.37 0.54 6.32
N GLU A 113 -0.82 -0.01 5.23
CA GLU A 113 -0.95 0.56 3.89
C GLU A 113 -2.37 0.43 3.36
N ASN A 114 -3.05 -0.70 3.58
CA ASN A 114 -4.48 -0.85 3.25
C ASN A 114 -5.32 0.24 3.90
N ASP A 115 -5.09 0.52 5.20
CA ASP A 115 -5.79 1.59 5.91
C ASP A 115 -5.42 2.98 5.37
N ARG A 116 -4.14 3.20 5.03
CA ARG A 116 -3.68 4.47 4.44
C ARG A 116 -4.32 4.74 3.09
N VAL A 117 -4.51 3.72 2.24
CA VAL A 117 -5.21 3.87 0.96
C VAL A 117 -6.65 4.34 1.16
N LEU A 118 -7.39 3.74 2.11
CA LEU A 118 -8.76 4.18 2.40
C LEU A 118 -8.80 5.62 2.93
N LYS A 119 -7.84 6.00 3.78
CA LYS A 119 -7.70 7.39 4.26
C LYS A 119 -7.34 8.35 3.12
N ALA A 120 -6.48 7.93 2.19
CA ALA A 120 -6.08 8.74 1.03
C ALA A 120 -7.27 8.97 0.08
N VAL A 121 -8.11 7.95 -0.14
CA VAL A 121 -9.36 8.08 -0.90
C VAL A 121 -10.28 9.11 -0.24
N ASN A 122 -10.43 9.07 1.08
CA ASN A 122 -11.26 10.05 1.80
C ASN A 122 -10.66 11.46 1.72
N ALA A 123 -9.36 11.61 1.89
CA ALA A 123 -8.66 12.89 1.77
C ALA A 123 -8.81 13.50 0.36
N MET A 124 -8.71 12.69 -0.70
CA MET A 124 -8.98 13.14 -2.07
C MET A 124 -10.44 13.58 -2.25
N LYS A 125 -11.41 12.80 -1.76
CA LYS A 125 -12.84 13.15 -1.83
C LYS A 125 -13.17 14.45 -1.10
N SER A 126 -12.49 14.74 0.01
CA SER A 126 -12.68 15.97 0.79
C SER A 126 -11.77 17.12 0.36
N ALA A 127 -10.99 16.96 -0.72
CA ALA A 127 -9.98 17.91 -1.17
C ALA A 127 -8.93 18.29 -0.09
N ASP A 128 -8.69 17.42 0.90
CA ASP A 128 -7.72 17.63 1.97
C ASP A 128 -6.32 17.17 1.53
N LEU A 129 -5.65 18.04 0.78
CA LEU A 129 -4.34 17.75 0.22
C LEU A 129 -3.22 17.71 1.27
N VAL A 130 -3.41 18.38 2.41
CA VAL A 130 -2.45 18.36 3.52
C VAL A 130 -2.43 16.98 4.16
N SER A 131 -3.60 16.42 4.45
CA SER A 131 -3.70 15.06 4.97
C SER A 131 -3.22 14.03 3.94
N LEU A 132 -3.54 14.22 2.65
CA LEU A 132 -3.04 13.35 1.60
C LEU A 132 -1.50 13.34 1.54
N GLY A 133 -0.85 14.50 1.61
CA GLY A 133 0.60 14.61 1.64
C GLY A 133 1.24 13.91 2.84
N LYS A 134 0.62 14.01 4.03
CA LYS A 134 1.07 13.28 5.23
C LYS A 134 0.98 11.75 5.03
N LEU A 135 -0.13 11.27 4.48
CA LEU A 135 -0.32 9.85 4.19
C LEU A 135 0.72 9.32 3.19
N MET A 136 1.08 10.11 2.18
CA MET A 136 2.15 9.76 1.23
C MET A 136 3.52 9.65 1.93
N GLN A 137 3.83 10.55 2.86
CA GLN A 137 5.08 10.48 3.64
C GLN A 137 5.10 9.26 4.57
N GLU A 138 3.98 8.95 5.22
CA GLU A 138 3.83 7.76 6.07
C GLU A 138 3.96 6.46 5.26
N SER A 139 3.35 6.40 4.07
CA SER A 139 3.50 5.28 3.13
C SER A 139 4.96 5.11 2.73
N HIS A 140 5.65 6.20 2.35
CA HIS A 140 7.08 6.15 2.01
C HIS A 140 7.95 5.67 3.17
N LYS A 141 7.68 6.16 4.40
CA LYS A 141 8.38 5.69 5.60
C LYS A 141 8.17 4.20 5.82
N SER A 142 6.94 3.70 5.66
CA SER A 142 6.64 2.27 5.83
C SER A 142 7.28 1.43 4.72
N MET A 143 7.28 1.88 3.47
CA MET A 143 8.00 1.20 2.38
C MET A 143 9.49 1.05 2.68
N ARG A 144 10.13 2.11 3.20
CA ARG A 144 11.56 2.10 3.56
C ARG A 144 11.86 1.25 4.80
N ASP A 145 11.13 1.47 5.89
CA ASP A 145 11.48 0.94 7.22
C ASP A 145 10.86 -0.45 7.50
N ASP A 146 9.63 -0.67 7.03
CA ASP A 146 8.85 -1.90 7.29
C ASP A 146 8.85 -2.86 6.10
N PHE A 147 8.74 -2.36 4.87
CA PHE A 147 8.75 -3.20 3.67
C PHE A 147 10.17 -3.34 3.06
N GLU A 148 11.10 -2.50 3.48
CA GLU A 148 12.50 -2.50 3.07
C GLU A 148 12.66 -2.54 1.54
N ILE A 149 11.93 -1.64 0.87
CA ILE A 149 12.06 -1.36 -0.56
C ILE A 149 12.42 0.13 -0.76
N THR A 150 13.51 0.39 -1.48
CA THR A 150 13.94 1.72 -1.96
C THR A 150 14.82 1.58 -3.18
#